data_AF-A0A1F4NSU6-F1
#
_entry.id   AF-A0A1F4NSU6-F1
#
_cell.length_a   1.000
_cell.length_b   1.000
_cell.length_c   1.000
_cell.angle_alpha   90.00
_cell.angle_beta   90.00
_cell.angle_gamma   90.00
#
_symmetry.space_group_name_H-M   'P 1'
#
loop_
_entity.id
_entity.type
_entity.pdbx_description
1 polymer ?
#
loop_
_entity_poly.entity_id
_entity_poly.type
_entity_poly.pdbx_seq_one_letter_code
_entity_poly.pdbx_strand_id
1 'polypeptide(L)' 'MSSYVRRKERESFEAMMRRFNRMVIMSKTLTEAKDRRFRSKPVNKSRRRASAVRKERIKVQKQKELY' A
#
# COMPACT_ATOMS: atom_id res chain seq x y z
N MET A 1 3.97 -12.47 -4.63
CA MET A 1 3.15 -12.14 -5.82
C MET A 1 4.09 -11.67 -6.92
N SER A 2 4.13 -12.31 -8.08
CA SER A 2 4.96 -11.87 -9.21
C SER A 2 4.31 -10.64 -9.88
N SER A 3 5.07 -9.59 -10.17
CA SER A 3 4.61 -8.40 -10.90
C SER A 3 4.58 -8.59 -12.42
N TYR A 4 4.90 -9.78 -12.91
CA TYR A 4 4.93 -10.09 -14.33
C TYR A 4 3.51 -10.13 -14.93
N VAL A 5 3.27 -9.32 -15.96
CA VAL A 5 2.01 -9.27 -16.71
C VAL A 5 2.30 -9.35 -18.21
N ARG A 6 1.73 -10.36 -18.87
CA ARG A 6 1.75 -10.48 -20.33
C ARG A 6 0.51 -9.83 -20.94
N ARG A 7 0.68 -9.24 -22.14
CA ARG A 7 -0.41 -8.68 -22.93
C ARG A 7 -1.34 -9.79 -23.45
N LYS A 8 -2.65 -9.60 -23.31
CA LYS A 8 -3.69 -10.47 -23.87
C LYS A 8 -4.09 -9.99 -25.27
N GLU A 9 -4.60 -10.90 -26.10
CA GLU A 9 -4.94 -10.58 -27.50
C GLU A 9 -6.07 -9.56 -27.64
N ARG A 10 -7.10 -9.64 -26.80
CA ARG A 10 -8.28 -8.74 -26.83
C ARG A 10 -8.23 -7.62 -25.79
N GLU A 11 -7.05 -7.19 -25.35
CA GLU A 11 -6.94 -6.09 -24.40
C GLU A 11 -6.28 -4.85 -25.01
N SER A 12 -6.80 -3.68 -24.61
CA SER A 12 -6.10 -2.42 -24.85
C SER A 12 -4.85 -2.34 -23.99
N PHE A 13 -3.84 -1.59 -24.46
CA PHE A 13 -2.62 -1.35 -23.70
C PHE A 13 -2.93 -0.74 -22.33
N GLU A 14 -3.88 0.19 -22.26
CA GLU A 14 -4.26 0.84 -21.02
C GLU A 14 -4.87 -0.15 -20.01
N ALA A 15 -5.69 -1.10 -20.46
CA ALA A 15 -6.23 -2.16 -19.61
C ALA A 15 -5.11 -3.03 -19.04
N MET A 16 -4.13 -3.41 -19.86
CA MET A 16 -2.93 -4.14 -19.41
C MET A 16 -2.15 -3.35 -18.34
N MET A 17 -1.92 -2.05 -18.58
CA MET A 17 -1.17 -1.19 -17.67
C MET A 17 -1.87 -1.05 -16.31
N ARG A 18 -3.20 -0.95 -16.29
CA ARG A 18 -3.98 -0.95 -15.04
C ARG A 18 -3.81 -2.27 -14.26
N ARG A 19 -3.80 -3.42 -14.95
CA ARG A 19 -3.56 -4.72 -14.31
C ARG A 19 -2.16 -4.77 -13.70
N PHE A 20 -1.14 -4.34 -14.45
CA PHE A 20 0.24 -4.27 -13.97
C PHE A 20 0.37 -3.36 -12.74
N ASN A 21 -0.18 -2.15 -12.80
CA ASN A 21 -0.17 -1.22 -11.67
C ASN A 21 -0.84 -1.82 -10.43
N ARG A 22 -1.98 -2.50 -10.60
CA ARG A 22 -2.64 -3.21 -9.50
C ARG A 22 -1.74 -4.29 -8.89
N MET A 23 -1.07 -5.09 -9.72
CA MET A 23 -0.14 -6.13 -9.26
C MET A 23 1.05 -5.54 -8.49
N VAL A 24 1.63 -4.41 -8.95
CA VAL A 24 2.72 -3.70 -8.27
C VAL A 24 2.29 -3.13 -6.92
N ILE A 25 1.08 -2.57 -6.84
CA ILE A 25 0.52 -2.06 -5.58
C ILE A 25 0.28 -3.22 -4.61
N MET A 26 -0.31 -4.32 -5.09
CA MET A 26 -0.56 -5.51 -4.27
C MET A 26 0.72 -6.18 -3.80
N SER A 27 1.79 -6.19 -4.62
CA SER A 27 3.07 -6.78 -4.24
C SER A 27 3.83 -5.96 -3.20
N LYS A 28 3.46 -4.68 -2.98
CA LYS A 28 4.11 -3.73 -2.06
C LYS A 28 5.61 -3.52 -2.28
N THR A 29 6.15 -4.00 -3.40
CA THR A 29 7.59 -4.02 -3.67
C THR A 29 8.21 -2.61 -3.60
N LEU A 30 7.51 -1.60 -4.11
CA LEU A 30 7.97 -0.21 -4.05
C LEU A 30 7.95 0.34 -2.62
N THR A 31 6.92 0.01 -1.83
CA THR A 31 6.83 0.43 -0.43
C THR A 31 7.94 -0.21 0.40
N GLU A 32 8.17 -1.50 0.23
CA GLU A 32 9.26 -2.20 0.92
C GLU A 32 10.63 -1.66 0.53
N ALA A 33 10.87 -1.40 -0.76
CA ALA A 33 12.12 -0.80 -1.22
C ALA A 33 12.34 0.59 -0.60
N LYS A 34 11.29 1.41 -0.52
CA LYS A 34 11.34 2.73 0.14
C LYS A 34 11.65 2.59 1.63
N ASP A 35 11.03 1.64 2.33
CA ASP A 35 11.24 1.41 3.76
C ASP A 35 12.64 0.87 4.06
N ARG A 36 13.19 0.04 3.16
CA ARG A 36 14.55 -0.52 3.26
C ARG A 36 15.65 0.46 2.83
N ARG A 37 15.31 1.56 2.14
CA ARG A 37 16.29 2.53 1.62
C ARG A 37 17.21 3.09 2.70
N PHE A 38 16.71 3.24 3.93
CA PHE A 38 17.47 3.77 5.06
C PHE A 38 17.30 2.89 6.31
N ARG A 39 18.35 2.80 7.12
CA ARG A 39 18.30 2.10 8.42
C ARG A 39 17.36 2.84 9.36
N SER A 40 16.29 2.18 9.78
CA SER A 40 15.38 2.67 10.82
C SER A 40 15.68 2.01 12.17
N LYS A 41 15.59 2.79 13.26
CA LYS A 41 15.64 2.26 14.64
C LYS A 41 14.37 1.45 14.94
N PRO A 42 14.44 0.41 15.79
CA PRO A 42 13.26 -0.35 16.18
C PRO A 42 12.20 0.56 16.81
N VAL A 43 10.93 0.20 16.62
CA VAL A 43 9.79 1.02 17.07
C VAL A 43 9.70 0.96 18.60
N ASN A 44 9.87 2.12 19.25
CA ASN A 44 9.69 2.25 20.70
C ASN A 44 8.20 2.31 21.11
N LYS A 45 7.91 2.15 22.41
CA LYS A 45 6.54 2.13 22.96
C LYS A 45 5.75 3.40 22.60
N SER A 46 6.38 4.57 22.64
CA SER A 46 5.76 5.86 22.31
C SER A 46 5.32 5.94 20.84
N ARG A 47 6.20 5.56 19.90
CA ARG A 47 5.87 5.53 18.46
C ARG A 47 4.78 4.51 18.14
N ARG A 48 4.77 3.37 18.84
CA ARG A 48 3.70 2.37 18.71
C ARG A 48 2.35 2.95 19.15
N ARG A 49 2.31 3.64 20.31
CA ARG A 49 1.11 4.32 20.82
C ARG A 49 0.62 5.40 19.87
N ALA A 50 1.51 6.26 19.38
CA ALA A 50 1.17 7.32 18.43
C ALA A 50 0.53 6.76 17.14
N SER A 51 1.08 5.67 16.60
CA SER A 51 0.49 5.01 15.44
C SER A 51 -0.90 4.41 15.74
N ALA A 52 -1.11 3.82 16.91
CA ALA A 52 -2.39 3.25 17.30
C ALA A 52 -3.47 4.34 17.43
N VAL A 53 -3.16 5.43 18.15
CA VAL A 53 -4.08 6.57 18.31
C VAL A 53 -4.45 7.18 16.96
N ARG A 54 -3.48 7.31 16.03
CA ARG A 54 -3.78 7.81 14.68
C ARG A 54 -4.74 6.89 13.93
N LYS A 55 -4.54 5.57 13.99
CA LYS A 55 -5.41 4.59 13.33
C LYS A 55 -6.84 4.65 13.89
N GLU A 56 -6.96 4.79 15.20
CA GLU A 56 -8.25 4.93 15.88
C GLU A 56 -8.98 6.21 15.45
N ARG A 57 -8.31 7.36 15.47
CA ARG A 57 -8.88 8.64 15.00
C ARG A 57 -9.41 8.54 13.57
N ILE A 58 -8.63 7.94 12.66
CA ILE A 58 -9.05 7.73 11.26
C ILE A 58 -10.26 6.80 11.18
N LYS A 59 -10.31 5.74 12.01
CA LYS A 59 -11.45 4.81 12.05
C LYS A 59 -12.72 5.54 12.48
N VAL A 60 -12.65 6.34 13.55
CA VAL A 60 -13.79 7.12 14.06
C VAL A 60 -14.24 8.15 13.03
N GLN A 61 -13.32 8.87 12.39
CA GLN A 61 -13.64 9.85 11.35
C GLN A 61 -14.41 9.19 10.19
N LYS A 62 -13.92 8.06 9.67
CA LYS A 62 -14.59 7.32 8.61
C LYS A 62 -15.97 6.80 8.99
N GLN A 63 -16.18 6.45 10.26
CA GLN A 63 -17.50 6.04 10.75
C GLN A 63 -18.46 7.23 10.75
N LYS A 64 -18.02 8.41 11.22
CA LYS A 64 -18.83 9.63 11.21
C LYS A 64 -19.21 10.09 9.80
N GLU A 65 -18.35 9.91 8.82
CA GLU A 65 -18.64 10.27 7.42
C GLU A 65 -19.64 9.31 6.74
N LEU A 66 -19.87 8.13 7.32
CA LEU A 66 -20.75 7.10 6.75
C LEU A 66 -22.21 7.21 7.25
N TYR A 67 -22.47 8.01 8.29
CA TYR A 67 -23.77 8.24 8.92
C TYR A 67 -24.16 9.71 8.78
#